data_AF-A0A423HMJ1-F1
#
_entry.id   AF-A0A423HMJ1-F1
#
_cell.length_a   1.000
_cell.length_b   1.000
_cell.length_c   1.000
_cell.angle_alpha   90.00
_cell.angle_beta   90.00
_cell.angle_gamma   90.00
#
_symmetry.space_group_name_H-M   'P 1'
#
loop_
_entity.id
_entity.type
_entity.pdbx_description
1 polymer ?
#
loop_
_entity_poly.entity_id
_entity_poly.type
_entity_poly.pdbx_seq_one_letter_code
_entity_poly.pdbx_strand_id
1 'polypeptide(L)'
;MDAHFVIARNCAGCEAYDDSSFIGRLHEAQIWAHDEYWLLEWALYQLAGEASFTQELSERLFDIFSYSFLLFGCHFDRKDRFKIRNLRRNQIYDFRDRFKLVFESFFAGQMPIPGYFTEPNPLLVDTPYR
;
A
#
# COMPACT_ATOMS: atom_id res chain seq x y z
N MET A 1 -9.10 8.57 11.80
CA MET A 1 -8.80 7.34 11.04
C MET A 1 -7.84 6.54 11.88
N ASP A 2 -8.07 5.24 12.07
CA ASP A 2 -7.15 4.37 12.84
C ASP A 2 -6.21 3.65 11.86
N ALA A 3 -4.90 3.88 11.98
CA ALA A 3 -3.90 3.34 11.07
C ALA A 3 -3.76 1.81 11.21
N HIS A 4 -3.88 1.25 12.42
CA HIS A 4 -3.83 -0.20 12.63
C HIS A 4 -5.01 -0.88 11.95
N PHE A 5 -6.21 -0.30 12.07
CA PHE A 5 -7.39 -0.80 11.38
C PHE A 5 -7.25 -0.75 9.85
N VAL A 6 -6.67 0.32 9.30
CA VAL A 6 -6.39 0.44 7.86
C VAL A 6 -5.46 -0.66 7.37
N ILE A 7 -4.42 -1.02 8.14
CA ILE A 7 -3.56 -2.16 7.80
C ILE A 7 -4.35 -3.47 7.89
N ALA A 8 -5.07 -3.69 8.99
CA ALA A 8 -5.79 -4.94 9.22
C ALA A 8 -6.83 -5.24 8.12
N ARG A 9 -7.56 -4.23 7.63
CA ARG A 9 -8.57 -4.42 6.58
C ARG A 9 -8.00 -4.79 5.20
N ASN A 10 -6.69 -4.64 4.99
CA ASN A 10 -6.00 -5.05 3.77
C ASN A 10 -5.42 -6.47 3.84
N CYS A 11 -5.50 -7.16 4.99
CA CYS A 11 -4.95 -8.49 5.16
C CYS A 11 -6.06 -9.55 5.11
N ALA A 12 -6.11 -10.37 4.05
CA ALA A 12 -7.16 -11.37 3.83
C ALA A 12 -7.32 -12.41 4.95
N GLY A 13 -6.28 -12.63 5.77
CA GLY A 13 -6.32 -13.51 6.93
C GLY A 13 -6.87 -12.86 8.21
N CYS A 14 -7.17 -11.55 8.20
CA CYS A 14 -7.68 -10.82 9.36
C CYS A 14 -9.21 -10.78 9.36
N GLU A 15 -9.83 -10.82 10.56
CA GLU A 15 -11.27 -10.62 10.71
C GLU A 15 -11.75 -9.26 10.18
N ALA A 16 -10.87 -8.26 10.22
CA ALA A 16 -11.14 -6.91 9.73
C ALA A 16 -11.04 -6.79 8.20
N TYR A 17 -10.66 -7.85 7.48
CA TYR A 17 -10.52 -7.82 6.02
C TYR A 17 -11.78 -7.31 5.34
N ASP A 18 -11.59 -6.46 4.35
CA ASP A 18 -12.67 -5.80 3.64
C ASP A 18 -12.40 -5.83 2.14
N ASP A 19 -13.33 -6.38 1.35
CA ASP A 19 -13.25 -6.41 -0.12
C ASP A 19 -13.21 -5.01 -0.74
N SER A 20 -13.62 -3.98 0.01
CA SER A 20 -13.51 -2.59 -0.40
C SER A 20 -12.15 -1.95 -0.11
N SER A 21 -11.25 -2.62 0.63
CA SER A 21 -9.87 -2.18 0.88
C SER A 21 -9.01 -2.16 -0.39
N PHE A 22 -7.81 -1.57 -0.32
CA PHE A 22 -6.90 -1.54 -1.46
C PHE A 22 -6.58 -2.94 -2.00
N ILE A 23 -6.22 -3.90 -1.12
CA ILE A 23 -5.94 -5.28 -1.53
C ILE A 23 -7.19 -5.96 -2.11
N GLY A 24 -8.36 -5.79 -1.48
CA GLY A 24 -9.60 -6.36 -1.99
C GLY A 24 -9.95 -5.85 -3.39
N ARG A 25 -9.88 -4.54 -3.60
CA ARG A 25 -10.11 -3.91 -4.91
C ARG A 25 -9.07 -4.31 -5.95
N LEU A 26 -7.81 -4.44 -5.54
CA LEU A 26 -6.72 -4.85 -6.44
C LEU A 26 -6.89 -6.30 -6.89
N HIS A 27 -7.24 -7.21 -5.98
CA HIS A 27 -7.42 -8.62 -6.29
C HIS A 27 -8.71 -8.87 -7.10
N GLU A 28 -9.86 -8.47 -6.57
CA GLU A 28 -11.18 -8.85 -7.10
C GLU A 28 -11.56 -8.03 -8.33
N ALA A 29 -11.41 -6.71 -8.24
CA ALA A 29 -11.82 -5.79 -9.30
C ALA A 29 -10.69 -5.49 -10.30
N GLN A 30 -9.46 -5.92 -10.01
CA GLN A 30 -8.28 -5.65 -10.83
C GLN A 30 -8.06 -4.15 -11.08
N ILE A 31 -8.34 -3.33 -10.06
CA ILE A 31 -8.17 -1.88 -10.12
C ILE A 31 -7.20 -1.38 -9.07
N TRP A 32 -6.43 -0.37 -9.43
CA TRP A 32 -5.73 0.49 -8.50
C TRP A 32 -6.72 1.50 -7.92
N ALA A 33 -7.32 1.19 -6.78
CA ALA A 33 -8.21 2.11 -6.08
C ALA A 33 -7.37 3.20 -5.40
N HIS A 34 -7.22 4.36 -6.05
CA HIS A 34 -6.30 5.42 -5.59
C HIS A 34 -6.59 5.87 -4.16
N ASP A 35 -7.85 6.12 -3.81
CA ASP A 35 -8.20 6.59 -2.46
C ASP A 35 -7.86 5.57 -1.38
N GLU A 36 -8.07 4.28 -1.65
CA GLU A 36 -7.70 3.19 -0.73
C GLU A 36 -6.19 2.99 -0.67
N TYR A 37 -5.48 3.19 -1.78
CA TYR A 37 -4.02 3.18 -1.80
C TYR A 37 -3.44 4.34 -0.97
N TRP A 38 -4.00 5.55 -1.12
CA TRP A 38 -3.62 6.72 -0.32
C TRP A 38 -3.87 6.48 1.15
N LEU A 39 -4.97 5.82 1.49
CA LEU A 39 -5.27 5.46 2.86
C LEU A 39 -4.24 4.47 3.43
N LEU A 40 -3.89 3.43 2.67
CA LEU A 40 -2.86 2.46 3.04
C LEU A 40 -1.49 3.12 3.23
N GLU A 41 -1.06 3.96 2.28
CA GLU A 41 0.21 4.71 2.40
C GLU A 41 0.19 5.63 3.62
N TRP A 42 -0.90 6.38 3.83
CA TRP A 42 -1.04 7.24 5.01
C TRP A 42 -0.88 6.44 6.32
N ALA A 43 -1.48 5.25 6.41
CA ALA A 43 -1.36 4.41 7.59
C ALA A 43 0.10 3.99 7.86
N LEU A 44 0.88 3.68 6.81
CA LEU A 44 2.31 3.40 6.96
C LEU A 44 3.06 4.61 7.56
N TYR A 45 2.78 5.82 7.10
CA TYR A 45 3.41 7.02 7.68
C TYR A 45 3.01 7.26 9.13
N GLN A 46 1.74 7.02 9.51
CA GLN A 46 1.32 7.17 10.90
C GLN A 46 2.00 6.15 11.82
N LEU A 47 2.05 4.90 11.36
CA LEU A 47 2.66 3.81 12.13
C LEU A 47 4.18 3.97 12.21
N ALA A 48 4.85 4.53 11.19
CA ALA A 48 6.30 4.73 11.21
C ALA A 48 6.79 5.62 12.36
N GLY A 49 5.91 6.44 12.96
CA GLY A 49 6.21 7.24 14.15
C GLY A 49 6.09 6.49 15.48
N GLU A 50 5.64 5.23 15.48
CA GLU A 50 5.53 4.42 16.69
C GLU A 50 6.91 3.96 17.19
N ALA A 51 7.11 3.98 18.50
CA ALA A 51 8.38 3.61 19.11
C ALA A 51 8.73 2.11 18.96
N SER A 52 7.73 1.26 18.69
CA SER A 52 7.91 -0.19 18.56
C SER A 52 6.76 -0.82 17.78
N PHE A 53 7.09 -1.80 16.94
CA PHE A 53 6.11 -2.59 16.21
C PHE A 53 5.86 -3.94 16.86
N THR A 54 4.61 -4.39 16.85
CA THR A 54 4.30 -5.77 17.20
C THR A 54 4.71 -6.70 16.05
N GLN A 55 4.99 -7.95 16.39
CA GLN A 55 5.22 -9.00 15.39
C GLN A 55 4.02 -9.14 14.45
N GLU A 56 2.80 -9.10 15.01
CA GLU A 56 1.54 -9.19 14.27
C GLU A 56 1.40 -8.07 13.22
N LEU A 57 1.76 -6.82 13.56
CA LEU A 57 1.77 -5.73 12.58
C LEU A 57 2.79 -5.99 11.46
N SER A 58 3.98 -6.48 11.82
CA SER A 58 5.05 -6.75 10.86
C SER A 58 4.65 -7.84 9.87
N GLU A 59 4.00 -8.89 10.34
CA GLU A 59 3.44 -9.98 9.52
C GLU A 59 2.38 -9.44 8.55
N ARG A 60 1.40 -8.66 9.04
CA ARG A 60 0.36 -8.05 8.19
C ARG A 60 0.93 -7.17 7.09
N LEU A 61 1.91 -6.34 7.42
CA LEU A 61 2.56 -5.45 6.46
C LEU A 61 3.33 -6.23 5.40
N PHE A 62 4.04 -7.29 5.81
CA PHE A 62 4.74 -8.17 4.89
C PHE A 62 3.78 -8.91 3.96
N ASP A 63 2.62 -9.35 4.47
CA ASP A 63 1.59 -10.00 3.66
C ASP A 63 1.04 -9.05 2.58
N ILE A 64 0.68 -7.82 2.97
CA ILE A 64 0.20 -6.79 2.01
C ILE A 64 1.28 -6.52 0.95
N PHE A 65 2.54 -6.38 1.38
CA PHE A 65 3.66 -6.12 0.49
C PHE A 65 3.88 -7.26 -0.52
N SER A 66 4.08 -8.47 0.00
CA SER A 66 4.40 -9.64 -0.80
C SER A 66 3.27 -10.01 -1.77
N TYR A 67 2.02 -9.90 -1.32
CA TYR A 67 0.85 -10.17 -2.15
C TYR A 67 0.67 -9.12 -3.25
N SER A 68 0.87 -7.84 -2.95
CA SER A 68 0.85 -6.79 -3.99
C SER A 68 1.92 -7.03 -5.05
N PHE A 69 3.13 -7.46 -4.64
CA PHE A 69 4.21 -7.79 -5.57
C PHE A 69 3.94 -9.03 -6.42
N LEU A 70 3.26 -10.03 -5.87
CA LEU A 70 2.72 -11.14 -6.65
C LEU A 70 1.78 -10.62 -7.75
N LEU A 71 0.81 -9.78 -7.40
CA LEU A 71 -0.16 -9.22 -8.36
C LEU A 71 0.49 -8.32 -9.42
N PHE A 72 1.51 -7.54 -9.05
CA PHE A 72 2.33 -6.83 -10.03
C PHE A 72 3.04 -7.81 -10.98
N GLY A 73 3.62 -8.89 -10.45
CA GLY A 73 4.23 -9.97 -11.25
C GLY A 73 3.24 -10.56 -12.26
N CYS A 74 2.05 -10.94 -11.80
CA CYS A 74 0.96 -11.41 -12.64
C CYS A 74 0.54 -10.37 -13.70
N HIS A 75 0.46 -9.09 -13.34
CA HIS A 75 0.16 -8.04 -14.33
C HIS A 75 1.21 -7.99 -15.46
N PHE A 76 2.50 -8.11 -15.13
CA PHE A 76 3.58 -8.03 -16.12
C PHE A 76 3.81 -9.32 -16.92
N ASP A 77 3.40 -10.49 -16.41
CA ASP A 77 3.45 -11.73 -17.17
C ASP A 77 2.38 -11.71 -18.29
N ARG A 78 2.83 -11.93 -19.52
CA ARG A 78 1.96 -12.00 -20.71
C ARG A 78 1.07 -13.26 -20.71
N LYS A 79 1.45 -14.31 -19.98
CA LYS A 79 0.69 -15.56 -19.88
C LYS A 79 -0.35 -15.53 -18.77
N ASP A 80 -0.23 -14.59 -17.85
CA ASP A 80 -1.17 -14.43 -16.75
C ASP A 80 -2.38 -13.58 -17.18
N ARG A 81 -3.57 -13.96 -16.69
CA ARG A 81 -4.85 -13.31 -17.01
C ARG A 81 -5.15 -12.11 -16.10
N PHE A 82 -4.46 -11.96 -14.98
CA PHE A 82 -4.59 -10.81 -14.12
C PHE A 82 -3.97 -9.57 -14.77
N LYS A 83 -4.72 -8.47 -14.78
CA LYS A 83 -4.26 -7.18 -15.30
C LYS A 83 -4.92 -6.05 -14.52
N ILE A 84 -4.13 -5.20 -13.86
CA ILE A 84 -4.60 -3.88 -13.37
C ILE A 84 -5.13 -3.07 -14.55
N ARG A 85 -6.44 -2.74 -14.54
CA ARG A 85 -7.17 -2.28 -15.74
C ARG A 85 -7.34 -0.76 -15.85
N ASN A 86 -7.29 -0.05 -14.73
CA ASN A 86 -7.61 1.38 -14.66
C ASN A 86 -6.37 2.28 -14.64
N LEU A 87 -5.19 1.74 -14.98
CA LEU A 87 -3.94 2.48 -15.09
C LEU A 87 -3.25 2.21 -16.42
N ARG A 88 -2.53 3.22 -16.93
CA ARG A 88 -1.61 3.04 -18.06
C ARG A 88 -0.35 2.33 -17.59
N ARG A 89 0.34 1.66 -18.52
CA ARG A 89 1.56 0.88 -18.23
C ARG A 89 2.61 1.68 -17.45
N ASN A 90 2.88 2.93 -17.83
CA ASN A 90 3.83 3.79 -17.14
C ASN A 90 3.39 4.09 -15.70
N GLN A 91 2.11 4.41 -15.48
CA GLN A 91 1.56 4.63 -14.14
C GLN A 91 1.70 3.37 -13.26
N ILE A 92 1.53 2.18 -13.82
CA ILE A 92 1.71 0.92 -13.07
C ILE A 92 3.18 0.76 -12.62
N TYR A 93 4.15 1.13 -13.46
CA TYR A 93 5.55 1.15 -13.05
C TYR A 93 5.80 2.18 -11.95
N ASP A 94 5.28 3.41 -12.12
CA ASP A 94 5.45 4.49 -11.15
C ASP A 94 4.86 4.10 -9.77
N PHE A 95 3.65 3.55 -9.76
CA PHE A 95 2.99 3.09 -8.53
C PHE A 95 3.65 1.87 -7.91
N ARG A 96 4.14 0.92 -8.72
CA ARG A 96 4.92 -0.22 -8.20
C ARG A 96 6.18 0.27 -7.48
N ASP A 97 6.91 1.20 -8.11
CA ASP A 97 8.17 1.69 -7.57
C ASP A 97 7.94 2.54 -6.31
N ARG A 98 6.87 3.35 -6.28
CA ARG A 98 6.40 4.04 -5.07
C ARG A 98 6.01 3.06 -3.97
N PHE A 99 5.18 2.06 -4.29
CA PHE A 99 4.72 1.05 -3.33
C PHE A 99 5.93 0.32 -2.72
N LYS A 100 6.91 -0.06 -3.56
CA LYS A 100 8.18 -0.63 -3.10
C LYS A 100 8.88 0.28 -2.10
N LEU A 101 9.13 1.52 -2.50
CA LEU A 101 9.89 2.49 -1.74
C LEU A 101 9.23 2.75 -0.38
N VAL A 102 7.92 3.01 -0.36
CA VAL A 102 7.18 3.31 0.87
C VAL A 102 7.26 2.14 1.88
N PHE A 103 7.02 0.90 1.43
CA PHE A 103 7.10 -0.27 2.32
C PHE A 103 8.53 -0.57 2.78
N GLU A 104 9.51 -0.54 1.88
CA GLU A 104 10.92 -0.77 2.26
C GLU A 104 11.42 0.29 3.23
N SER A 105 11.07 1.56 3.00
CA SER A 105 11.33 2.68 3.91
C SER A 105 10.66 2.51 5.27
N PHE A 106 9.42 2.00 5.30
CA PHE A 106 8.73 1.67 6.54
C PHE A 106 9.52 0.64 7.35
N PHE A 107 9.89 -0.48 6.73
CA PHE A 107 10.68 -1.52 7.40
C PHE A 107 12.08 -1.04 7.81
N ALA A 108 12.66 -0.09 7.08
CA ALA A 108 13.93 0.54 7.42
C ALA A 108 13.82 1.62 8.52
N GLY A 109 12.60 1.97 8.95
CA GLY A 109 12.36 3.06 9.91
C GLY A 109 12.68 4.46 9.36
N GLN A 110 12.67 4.62 8.03
CA GLN A 110 13.04 5.86 7.35
C GLN A 110 12.08 6.16 6.20
N MET A 111 10.92 6.76 6.54
CA MET A 111 9.91 7.12 5.55
C MET A 111 10.42 8.19 4.56
N PRO A 112 10.03 8.13 3.27
CA PRO A 112 10.32 9.19 2.33
C PRO A 112 9.68 10.51 2.78
N ILE A 113 10.25 11.64 2.36
CA ILE A 113 9.62 12.94 2.62
C ILE A 113 8.38 13.05 1.72
N PRO A 114 7.20 13.52 2.21
CA PRO A 114 5.97 13.57 1.42
C PRO A 114 6.07 14.28 0.05
N GLY A 115 7.00 15.24 -0.10
CA GLY A 115 7.28 15.93 -1.36
C GLY A 115 8.20 15.18 -2.35
N TYR A 116 8.59 13.94 -2.05
CA TYR A 116 9.43 13.12 -2.92
C TYR A 116 8.71 12.64 -4.19
N PHE A 117 7.41 12.38 -4.10
CA PHE A 117 6.62 11.85 -5.20
C PHE A 117 5.97 12.97 -6.02
N THR A 118 5.99 12.84 -7.36
CA THR A 118 5.36 13.79 -8.28
C THR A 118 3.86 13.97 -8.02
N GLU A 119 3.16 12.85 -7.77
CA GLU A 119 1.76 12.85 -7.35
C GLU A 119 1.72 12.76 -5.82
N PRO A 120 1.35 13.82 -5.08
CA PRO A 120 1.34 13.77 -3.62
C PRO A 120 0.17 12.93 -3.12
N ASN A 121 0.37 12.20 -2.02
CA ASN A 121 -0.76 11.62 -1.29
C ASN A 121 -1.47 12.76 -0.54
N PRO A 122 -2.75 13.07 -0.86
CA PRO A 122 -3.47 14.20 -0.27
C PRO A 122 -3.61 14.10 1.25
N LEU A 123 -3.54 12.90 1.83
CA LEU A 123 -3.64 12.67 3.26
C LEU A 123 -2.35 13.00 4.03
N LEU A 124 -1.23 13.23 3.33
CA LEU A 124 0.07 13.55 3.95
C LEU A 124 0.42 15.04 3.87
N VAL A 125 -0.25 15.82 3.02
CA VAL A 125 0.11 17.22 2.71
C VAL A 125 -0.22 18.18 3.86
N ASP A 126 -1.12 17.80 4.78
CA ASP A 126 -1.57 18.63 5.90
C ASP A 126 -0.96 18.26 7.28
N THR A 127 0.00 17.34 7.33
CA THR A 127 0.61 16.94 8.61
C THR A 127 1.83 17.82 8.89
N PRO A 128 1.78 18.78 9.85
CA PRO A 128 2.97 19.52 10.22
C PRO A 128 3.99 18.53 10.82
N TYR A 129 5.20 18.52 10.26
CA TYR A 129 6.36 17.81 10.81
C TYR A 129 6.38 17.99 12.34
N ARG A 130 6.26 16.88 13.08
CA ARG A 130 6.52 16.82 14.51
C ARG A 130 7.85 16.14 14.74
#